data_AF-A0A383C4N3-F1
#
_entry.id   AF-A0A383C4N3-F1
#
_cell.length_a   1.000
_cell.length_b   1.000
_cell.length_c   1.000
_cell.angle_alpha   90.00
_cell.angle_beta   90.00
_cell.angle_gamma   90.00
#
_symmetry.space_group_name_H-M   'P 1'
#
loop_
_entity.id
_entity.type
_entity.pdbx_description
1 polymer ?
#
loop_
_entity_poly.entity_id
_entity_poly.type
_entity_poly.pdbx_seq_one_letter_code
_entity_poly.pdbx_strand_id
1 'polypeptide(L)'
;TECNYAESISKLKATIEEQGNKSTQARLEIRTLEGRVERCSADGRFVRVVLGMDIIDDCDRLHRAKSYWRPFNNWFPLAESPFTNKTRIIEDLRSVGVREPRLYGAGFAHNNCGGFCVKAGMGQMVHLYETLPERYLYHEQKELEFQEFIGSDVTILSETKRGERRNLSLRELRLRAEAGEEFRFDKGTACACLNPTSPLADEIAW
;
A
#
# COMPACT_ATOMS: atom_id res chain seq x y z
N THR A 1 1.48 -28.88 -22.40
CA THR A 1 2.77 -28.16 -22.32
C THR A 1 3.54 -28.44 -21.02
N GLU A 2 3.22 -29.53 -20.29
CA GLU A 2 3.92 -29.94 -19.06
C GLU A 2 5.14 -30.85 -19.32
N CYS A 3 5.16 -31.55 -20.47
CA CYS A 3 6.18 -32.54 -20.83
C CYS A 3 7.62 -31.97 -20.90
N ASN A 4 7.78 -30.68 -21.23
CA ASN A 4 9.11 -30.06 -21.40
C ASN A 4 9.73 -29.62 -20.05
N TYR A 5 8.91 -29.39 -19.02
CA TYR A 5 9.39 -28.82 -17.75
C TYR A 5 10.14 -29.84 -16.90
N ALA A 6 9.61 -31.07 -16.78
CA ALA A 6 10.25 -32.14 -16.01
C ALA A 6 11.60 -32.55 -16.61
N GLU A 7 11.69 -32.63 -17.94
CA GLU A 7 12.94 -32.89 -18.66
C GLU A 7 13.96 -31.77 -18.43
N SER A 8 13.52 -30.51 -18.49
CA SER A 8 14.37 -29.34 -18.23
C SER A 8 14.91 -29.31 -16.78
N ILE A 9 14.10 -29.71 -15.79
CA ILE A 9 14.58 -29.88 -14.40
C ILE A 9 15.61 -31.00 -14.30
N SER A 10 15.30 -32.19 -14.86
CA SER A 10 16.19 -33.35 -14.78
C SER A 10 17.54 -33.05 -15.43
N LYS A 11 17.53 -32.36 -16.57
CA LYS A 11 18.72 -31.89 -17.27
C LYS A 11 19.55 -30.95 -16.40
N LEU A 12 18.92 -29.89 -15.85
CA LEU A 12 19.62 -28.94 -14.99
C LEU A 12 20.21 -29.62 -13.75
N LYS A 13 19.48 -30.55 -13.12
CA LYS A 13 20.00 -31.33 -11.97
C LYS A 13 21.25 -32.11 -12.34
N ALA A 14 21.22 -32.85 -13.45
CA ALA A 14 22.37 -33.62 -13.92
C ALA A 14 23.58 -32.71 -14.19
N THR A 15 23.36 -31.55 -14.83
CA THR A 15 24.43 -30.57 -15.07
C THR A 15 24.97 -29.94 -13.78
N ILE A 16 24.12 -29.69 -12.78
CA ILE A 16 24.57 -29.20 -11.47
C ILE A 16 25.40 -30.26 -10.75
N GLU A 17 25.01 -31.53 -10.81
CA GLU A 17 25.74 -32.66 -10.22
C GLU A 17 27.10 -32.87 -10.88
N GLU A 18 27.16 -32.78 -12.22
CA GLU A 18 28.40 -33.00 -12.98
C GLU A 18 29.36 -31.80 -12.94
N GLN A 19 28.85 -30.59 -13.15
CA GLN A 19 29.65 -29.40 -13.45
C GLN A 19 29.57 -28.32 -12.35
N GLY A 20 28.75 -28.54 -11.33
CA GLY A 20 28.52 -27.59 -10.25
C GLY A 20 27.54 -26.48 -10.62
N ASN A 21 26.86 -25.94 -9.59
CA ASN A 21 25.83 -24.91 -9.73
C ASN A 21 26.30 -23.55 -10.28
N LYS A 22 27.62 -23.30 -10.31
CA LYS A 22 28.21 -22.07 -10.83
C LYS A 22 28.66 -22.18 -12.29
N SER A 23 28.53 -23.34 -12.93
CA SER A 23 28.95 -23.56 -14.32
C SER A 23 28.17 -22.68 -15.30
N THR A 24 28.81 -22.33 -16.43
CA THR A 24 28.14 -21.60 -17.52
C THR A 24 26.94 -22.37 -18.05
N GLN A 25 27.05 -23.70 -18.13
CA GLN A 25 25.98 -24.57 -18.62
C GLN A 25 24.75 -24.55 -17.69
N ALA A 26 24.94 -24.67 -16.37
CA ALA A 26 23.85 -24.56 -15.40
C ALA A 26 23.15 -23.20 -15.46
N ARG A 27 23.90 -22.10 -15.71
CA ARG A 27 23.34 -20.75 -15.88
C ARG A 27 22.54 -20.57 -17.16
N LEU A 28 22.85 -21.31 -18.22
CA LEU A 28 22.07 -21.29 -19.47
C LEU A 28 20.79 -22.12 -19.30
N GLU A 29 20.90 -23.29 -18.69
CA GLU A 29 19.79 -24.23 -18.53
C GLU A 29 18.72 -23.72 -17.56
N ILE A 30 19.11 -23.03 -16.47
CA ILE A 30 18.14 -22.44 -15.53
C ILE A 30 17.21 -21.40 -16.20
N ARG A 31 17.61 -20.79 -17.32
CA ARG A 31 16.75 -19.85 -18.07
C ARG A 31 15.52 -20.53 -18.67
N THR A 32 15.61 -21.82 -18.98
CA THR A 32 14.45 -22.60 -19.45
C THR A 32 13.41 -22.82 -18.34
N LEU A 33 13.80 -22.60 -17.09
CA LEU A 33 12.97 -22.69 -15.89
C LEU A 33 12.68 -21.29 -15.29
N GLU A 34 13.02 -20.21 -16.02
CA GLU A 34 12.90 -18.83 -15.56
C GLU A 34 11.45 -18.50 -15.18
N GLY A 35 11.27 -17.90 -13.99
CA GLY A 35 9.95 -17.63 -13.40
C GLY A 35 9.32 -18.79 -12.63
N ARG A 36 9.91 -19.99 -12.64
CA ARG A 36 9.46 -21.16 -11.84
C ARG A 36 10.48 -21.63 -10.79
N VAL A 37 11.72 -21.17 -10.88
CA VAL A 37 12.77 -21.42 -9.88
C VAL A 37 13.12 -20.10 -9.21
N GLU A 38 12.99 -20.05 -7.89
CA GLU A 38 13.32 -18.86 -7.10
C GLU A 38 14.78 -18.88 -6.68
N ARG A 39 15.40 -17.70 -6.60
CA ARG A 39 16.73 -17.59 -6.00
C ARG A 39 16.62 -17.99 -4.52
N CYS A 40 17.44 -18.95 -4.14
CA CYS A 40 17.60 -19.35 -2.75
C CYS A 40 18.99 -18.97 -2.25
N SER A 41 19.09 -18.83 -0.93
CA SER A 41 20.33 -18.77 -0.17
C SER A 41 21.12 -20.09 -0.30
N ALA A 42 22.38 -20.09 0.15
CA ALA A 42 23.27 -21.24 0.03
C ALA A 42 22.77 -22.47 0.83
N ASP A 43 21.96 -22.26 1.87
CA ASP A 43 21.28 -23.29 2.65
C ASP A 43 19.88 -23.65 2.09
N GLY A 44 19.55 -23.19 0.88
CA GLY A 44 18.33 -23.56 0.17
C GLY A 44 17.08 -22.79 0.61
N ARG A 45 17.20 -21.73 1.42
CA ARG A 45 16.05 -20.89 1.80
C ARG A 45 15.73 -19.87 0.71
N PHE A 46 14.50 -19.83 0.25
CA PHE A 46 14.01 -18.83 -0.69
C PHE A 46 13.35 -17.66 0.07
N VAL A 47 13.44 -16.46 -0.49
CA VAL A 47 12.77 -15.28 0.06
C VAL A 47 11.75 -14.80 -0.97
N ARG A 48 10.48 -14.84 -0.55
CA ARG A 48 9.34 -14.37 -1.33
C ARG A 48 8.66 -13.24 -0.58
N VAL A 49 8.37 -12.16 -1.30
CA VAL A 49 7.59 -11.04 -0.80
C VAL A 49 6.12 -11.33 -1.08
N VAL A 50 5.30 -11.46 -0.04
CA VAL A 50 3.85 -11.72 -0.17
C VAL A 50 3.10 -10.44 0.16
N LEU A 51 2.28 -9.96 -0.77
CA LEU A 51 1.56 -8.70 -0.66
C LEU A 51 0.05 -8.94 -0.85
N GLY A 52 -0.75 -8.48 0.12
CA GLY A 52 -2.21 -8.56 0.09
C GLY A 52 -2.86 -7.48 -0.77
N MET A 53 -2.42 -7.38 -2.03
CA MET A 53 -2.99 -6.48 -3.05
C MET A 53 -3.90 -7.29 -3.98
N ASP A 54 -5.11 -6.80 -4.25
CA ASP A 54 -6.05 -7.46 -5.14
C ASP A 54 -5.97 -6.94 -6.59
N ILE A 55 -6.50 -7.71 -7.54
CA ILE A 55 -6.43 -7.34 -8.96
C ILE A 55 -7.34 -6.17 -9.34
N ILE A 56 -8.40 -5.91 -8.56
CA ILE A 56 -9.47 -4.97 -8.91
C ILE A 56 -9.07 -3.55 -8.50
N ASP A 57 -8.71 -3.36 -7.23
CA ASP A 57 -8.42 -2.04 -6.66
C ASP A 57 -6.93 -1.66 -6.75
N ASP A 58 -6.03 -2.65 -6.87
CA ASP A 58 -4.57 -2.46 -6.74
C ASP A 58 -3.76 -2.79 -8.01
N CYS A 59 -4.38 -2.94 -9.19
CA CYS A 59 -3.70 -3.37 -10.42
C CYS A 59 -2.38 -2.61 -10.71
N ASP A 60 -2.39 -1.28 -10.63
CA ASP A 60 -1.18 -0.47 -10.86
C ASP A 60 -0.11 -0.66 -9.77
N ARG A 61 -0.55 -0.89 -8.53
CA ARG A 61 0.34 -1.14 -7.39
C ARG A 61 1.04 -2.50 -7.51
N LEU A 62 0.34 -3.51 -8.04
CA LEU A 62 0.92 -4.82 -8.36
C LEU A 62 2.11 -4.69 -9.33
N HIS A 63 1.94 -3.88 -10.39
CA HIS A 63 2.99 -3.66 -11.38
C HIS A 63 4.22 -2.98 -10.75
N ARG A 64 4.02 -1.88 -10.00
CA ARG A 64 5.13 -1.17 -9.33
C ARG A 64 5.84 -2.03 -8.29
N ALA A 65 5.10 -2.81 -7.51
CA ALA A 65 5.66 -3.68 -6.50
C ALA A 65 6.67 -4.67 -7.09
N LYS A 66 6.39 -5.27 -8.26
CA LYS A 66 7.30 -6.20 -8.95
C LYS A 66 8.67 -5.59 -9.26
N SER A 67 8.72 -4.29 -9.55
CA SER A 67 9.97 -3.58 -9.80
C SER A 67 10.67 -3.18 -8.50
N TYR A 68 9.90 -2.68 -7.52
CA TYR A 68 10.43 -2.19 -6.24
C TYR A 68 11.12 -3.29 -5.42
N TRP A 69 10.53 -4.49 -5.35
CA TRP A 69 11.01 -5.58 -4.51
C TRP A 69 12.04 -6.49 -5.18
N ARG A 70 12.61 -6.09 -6.32
CA ARG A 70 13.69 -6.85 -6.96
C ARG A 70 14.88 -7.00 -6.00
N PRO A 71 15.56 -8.17 -5.98
CA PRO A 71 15.39 -9.31 -6.89
C PRO A 71 14.43 -10.41 -6.38
N PHE A 72 13.61 -10.14 -5.35
CA PHE A 72 12.73 -11.16 -4.77
C PHE A 72 11.55 -11.47 -5.67
N ASN A 73 11.01 -12.68 -5.54
CA ASN A 73 9.74 -13.02 -6.17
C ASN A 73 8.60 -12.39 -5.35
N ASN A 74 7.69 -11.72 -6.05
CA ASN A 74 6.52 -11.13 -5.43
C ASN A 74 5.31 -12.00 -5.72
N TRP A 75 4.61 -12.40 -4.67
CA TRP A 75 3.38 -13.14 -4.76
C TRP A 75 2.20 -12.30 -4.25
N PHE A 76 1.11 -12.31 -5.01
CA PHE A 76 -0.08 -11.51 -4.76
C PHE A 76 -1.29 -12.45 -4.73
N PRO A 77 -1.56 -13.12 -3.60
CA PRO A 77 -2.59 -14.16 -3.53
C PRO A 77 -3.99 -13.68 -3.93
N LEU A 78 -4.32 -12.41 -3.60
CA LEU A 78 -5.63 -11.81 -3.93
C LEU A 78 -5.75 -11.37 -5.39
N ALA A 79 -4.67 -11.48 -6.17
CA ALA A 79 -4.66 -11.24 -7.61
C ALA A 79 -4.71 -12.54 -8.43
N GLU A 80 -4.90 -13.69 -7.79
CA GLU A 80 -5.11 -14.98 -8.45
C GLU A 80 -6.61 -15.25 -8.68
N SER A 81 -6.91 -16.06 -9.70
CA SER A 81 -8.29 -16.49 -9.99
C SER A 81 -8.73 -17.55 -8.96
N PRO A 82 -10.00 -17.52 -8.47
CA PRO A 82 -11.06 -16.59 -8.84
C PRO A 82 -10.89 -15.22 -8.18
N PHE A 83 -11.01 -14.16 -8.98
CA PHE A 83 -10.94 -12.78 -8.47
C PHE A 83 -12.11 -12.51 -7.53
N THR A 84 -11.81 -11.85 -6.42
CA THR A 84 -12.76 -11.55 -5.35
C THR A 84 -12.71 -10.06 -5.01
N ASN A 85 -13.77 -9.54 -4.39
CA ASN A 85 -13.82 -8.15 -3.96
C ASN A 85 -13.57 -8.05 -2.44
N LYS A 86 -13.28 -6.84 -1.96
CA LYS A 86 -12.97 -6.57 -0.55
C LYS A 86 -14.05 -7.07 0.43
N THR A 87 -15.33 -6.94 0.07
CA THR A 87 -16.45 -7.40 0.90
C THR A 87 -16.37 -8.91 1.14
N ARG A 88 -16.18 -9.68 0.07
CA ARG A 88 -16.08 -11.13 0.15
C ARG A 88 -14.81 -11.58 0.90
N ILE A 89 -13.68 -10.90 0.70
CA ILE A 89 -12.46 -11.15 1.49
C ILE A 89 -12.73 -10.99 3.00
N ILE A 90 -13.45 -9.93 3.39
CA ILE A 90 -13.79 -9.69 4.80
C ILE A 90 -14.71 -10.80 5.33
N GLU A 91 -15.69 -11.24 4.55
CA GLU A 91 -16.60 -12.34 4.91
C GLU A 91 -15.85 -13.67 5.08
N ASP A 92 -14.98 -14.01 4.14
CA ASP A 92 -14.15 -15.21 4.19
C ASP A 92 -13.24 -15.19 5.44
N LEU A 93 -12.61 -14.05 5.74
CA LEU A 93 -11.79 -13.87 6.94
C LEU A 93 -12.61 -14.02 8.22
N ARG A 94 -13.82 -13.46 8.27
CA ARG A 94 -14.72 -13.62 9.42
C ARG A 94 -15.09 -15.09 9.63
N SER A 95 -15.31 -15.85 8.56
CA SER A 95 -15.66 -17.27 8.63
C SER A 95 -14.58 -18.14 9.31
N VAL A 96 -13.31 -17.72 9.23
CA VAL A 96 -12.18 -18.37 9.89
C VAL A 96 -11.79 -17.70 11.21
N GLY A 97 -12.63 -16.80 11.74
CA GLY A 97 -12.43 -16.13 13.02
C GLY A 97 -11.51 -14.91 12.99
N VAL A 98 -11.13 -14.42 11.81
CA VAL A 98 -10.34 -13.19 11.65
C VAL A 98 -11.28 -11.99 11.59
N ARG A 99 -11.20 -11.13 12.62
CA ARG A 99 -12.02 -9.91 12.70
C ARG A 99 -11.39 -8.76 11.93
N GLU A 100 -12.23 -7.93 11.31
CA GLU A 100 -11.78 -6.71 10.66
C GLU A 100 -11.20 -5.69 11.65
N PRO A 101 -10.34 -4.77 11.17
CA PRO A 101 -9.85 -3.68 12.00
C PRO A 101 -10.98 -2.74 12.47
N ARG A 102 -10.89 -2.28 13.73
CA ARG A 102 -11.90 -1.41 14.36
C ARG A 102 -12.24 -0.15 13.57
N LEU A 103 -11.25 0.44 12.89
CA LEU A 103 -11.44 1.68 12.12
C LEU A 103 -12.39 1.50 10.94
N TYR A 104 -12.51 0.30 10.38
CA TYR A 104 -13.48 0.05 9.29
C TYR A 104 -14.92 0.16 9.82
N GLY A 105 -15.18 -0.41 11.00
CA GLY A 105 -16.46 -0.25 11.69
C GLY A 105 -16.74 1.20 12.10
N ALA A 106 -15.69 1.99 12.31
CA ALA A 106 -15.78 3.42 12.62
C ALA A 106 -15.87 4.32 11.37
N GLY A 107 -16.10 3.74 10.17
CA GLY A 107 -16.35 4.48 8.93
C GLY A 107 -15.11 4.88 8.12
N PHE A 108 -13.89 4.56 8.59
CA PHE A 108 -12.66 4.85 7.84
C PHE A 108 -12.44 3.83 6.73
N ALA A 109 -12.05 4.30 5.54
CA ALA A 109 -11.72 3.44 4.41
C ALA A 109 -10.43 2.61 4.61
N HIS A 110 -9.52 3.11 5.46
CA HIS A 110 -8.20 2.52 5.71
C HIS A 110 -7.91 2.42 7.21
N ASN A 111 -7.14 1.41 7.59
CA ASN A 111 -6.71 1.16 8.96
C ASN A 111 -5.34 1.78 9.21
N ASN A 112 -5.18 3.05 8.82
CA ASN A 112 -3.95 3.83 9.01
C ASN A 112 -3.86 4.35 10.45
N CYS A 113 -2.78 5.07 10.78
CA CYS A 113 -2.35 5.61 12.08
C CYS A 113 -3.45 6.05 13.06
N GLY A 114 -4.26 5.12 13.58
CA GLY A 114 -5.42 5.42 14.41
C GLY A 114 -6.53 6.21 13.70
N GLY A 115 -6.65 6.09 12.37
CA GLY A 115 -7.61 6.87 11.55
C GLY A 115 -7.05 8.18 11.01
N PHE A 116 -5.91 8.63 11.56
CA PHE A 116 -5.17 9.79 11.07
C PHE A 116 -4.28 9.44 9.88
N CYS A 117 -4.12 10.41 8.97
CA CYS A 117 -3.14 10.37 7.90
C CYS A 117 -2.70 11.80 7.58
N VAL A 118 -1.39 12.07 7.49
CA VAL A 118 -0.87 13.41 7.12
C VAL A 118 -1.29 13.86 5.72
N LYS A 119 -1.79 12.93 4.89
CA LYS A 119 -2.32 13.20 3.55
C LYS A 119 -3.86 13.14 3.49
N ALA A 120 -4.54 13.00 4.62
CA ALA A 120 -6.00 13.01 4.64
C ALA A 120 -6.53 14.41 4.32
N GLY A 121 -7.63 14.47 3.56
CA GLY A 121 -8.33 15.72 3.30
C GLY A 121 -9.18 16.18 4.49
N MET A 122 -9.69 17.41 4.42
CA MET A 122 -10.50 18.04 5.48
C MET A 122 -11.66 17.17 5.95
N GLY A 123 -12.42 16.55 5.03
CA GLY A 123 -13.56 15.69 5.40
C GLY A 123 -13.17 14.48 6.25
N GLN A 124 -12.03 13.83 5.96
CA GLN A 124 -11.54 12.73 6.80
C GLN A 124 -11.03 13.24 8.15
N MET A 125 -10.43 14.43 8.20
CA MET A 125 -9.99 15.03 9.46
C MET A 125 -11.18 15.38 10.35
N VAL A 126 -12.28 15.90 9.80
CA VAL A 126 -13.53 16.13 10.53
C VAL A 126 -14.14 14.82 11.00
N HIS A 127 -14.21 13.79 10.13
CA HIS A 127 -14.64 12.45 10.54
C HIS A 127 -13.80 11.88 11.69
N LEU A 128 -12.48 12.12 11.69
CA LEU A 128 -11.59 11.75 12.79
C LEU A 128 -11.93 12.51 14.08
N TYR A 129 -12.20 13.81 14.01
CA TYR A 129 -12.61 14.61 15.16
C TYR A 129 -13.91 14.09 15.77
N GLU A 130 -14.91 13.80 14.93
CA GLU A 130 -16.22 13.31 15.38
C GLU A 130 -16.15 11.89 15.97
N THR A 131 -15.27 11.04 15.42
CA THR A 131 -15.23 9.62 15.77
C THR A 131 -14.21 9.29 16.87
N LEU A 132 -13.06 9.96 16.88
CA LEU A 132 -11.93 9.74 17.80
C LEU A 132 -11.33 11.11 18.20
N PRO A 133 -12.07 11.97 18.93
CA PRO A 133 -11.69 13.35 19.22
C PRO A 133 -10.35 13.46 19.94
N GLU A 134 -10.04 12.52 20.85
CA GLU A 134 -8.75 12.49 21.56
C GLU A 134 -7.57 12.29 20.61
N ARG A 135 -7.76 11.51 19.53
CA ARG A 135 -6.74 11.30 18.50
C ARG A 135 -6.54 12.56 17.67
N TYR A 136 -7.65 13.22 17.30
CA TYR A 136 -7.60 14.49 16.57
C TYR A 136 -6.86 15.56 17.38
N LEU A 137 -7.25 15.76 18.64
CA LEU A 137 -6.66 16.77 19.53
C LEU A 137 -5.17 16.51 19.79
N TYR A 138 -4.76 15.24 19.87
CA TYR A 138 -3.34 14.89 19.92
C TYR A 138 -2.58 15.39 18.68
N HIS A 139 -3.14 15.20 17.47
CA HIS A 139 -2.50 15.64 16.24
C HIS A 139 -2.54 17.17 16.06
N GLU A 140 -3.62 17.84 16.50
CA GLU A 140 -3.69 19.31 16.60
C GLU A 140 -2.55 19.85 17.48
N GLN A 141 -2.35 19.25 18.66
CA GLN A 141 -1.25 19.64 19.55
C GLN A 141 0.12 19.37 18.92
N LYS A 142 0.30 18.25 18.21
CA LYS A 142 1.56 17.94 17.52
C LYS A 142 1.85 18.87 16.35
N GLU A 143 0.83 19.37 15.66
CA GLU A 143 1.01 20.41 14.64
C GLU A 143 1.56 21.70 15.29
N LEU A 144 0.99 22.13 16.41
CA LEU A 144 1.47 23.31 17.16
C LEU A 144 2.91 23.14 17.66
N GLU A 145 3.21 22.01 18.31
CA GLU A 145 4.58 21.71 18.78
C GLU A 145 5.58 21.71 17.62
N PHE A 146 5.18 21.21 16.44
CA PHE A 146 6.05 21.18 15.27
C PHE A 146 6.30 22.59 14.71
N GLN A 147 5.27 23.43 14.64
CA GLN A 147 5.39 24.84 14.24
C GLN A 147 6.31 25.61 15.17
N GLU A 148 6.18 25.43 16.49
CA GLU A 148 7.06 26.02 17.50
C GLU A 148 8.51 25.56 17.32
N PHE A 149 8.71 24.26 17.07
CA PHE A 149 10.04 23.68 16.89
C PHE A 149 10.77 24.22 15.66
N ILE A 150 10.08 24.40 14.53
CA ILE A 150 10.69 24.86 13.28
C ILE A 150 10.63 26.38 13.09
N GLY A 151 9.85 27.10 13.91
CA GLY A 151 9.65 28.54 13.80
C GLY A 151 8.89 28.97 12.55
N SER A 152 7.96 28.15 12.06
CA SER A 152 7.17 28.41 10.84
C SER A 152 5.73 27.92 10.99
N ASP A 153 4.80 28.61 10.33
CA ASP A 153 3.36 28.38 10.37
C ASP A 153 2.86 27.32 9.37
N VAL A 154 3.69 26.34 9.06
CA VAL A 154 3.31 25.22 8.18
C VAL A 154 2.22 24.36 8.82
N THR A 155 1.33 23.83 7.99
CA THR A 155 0.16 23.05 8.44
C THR A 155 0.03 21.76 7.64
N ILE A 156 -0.66 20.79 8.21
CA ILE A 156 -0.97 19.49 7.57
C ILE A 156 -1.93 19.70 6.41
N LEU A 157 -2.88 20.63 6.56
CA LEU A 157 -3.90 20.93 5.57
C LEU A 157 -3.63 22.27 4.91
N SER A 158 -4.14 22.43 3.70
CA SER A 158 -4.20 23.72 3.03
C SER A 158 -5.52 23.82 2.30
N GLU A 159 -6.01 25.03 2.13
CA GLU A 159 -7.21 25.29 1.34
C GLU A 159 -6.92 26.33 0.25
N THR A 160 -7.62 26.20 -0.87
CA THR A 160 -7.58 27.19 -1.95
C THR A 160 -8.90 27.94 -1.98
N LYS A 161 -8.87 29.25 -1.73
CA LYS A 161 -10.05 30.12 -1.84
C LYS A 161 -9.76 31.20 -2.88
N ARG A 162 -10.66 31.33 -3.86
CA ARG A 162 -10.53 32.30 -4.97
C ARG A 162 -9.18 32.22 -5.71
N GLY A 163 -8.64 31.02 -5.85
CA GLY A 163 -7.35 30.78 -6.52
C GLY A 163 -6.12 30.97 -5.63
N GLU A 164 -6.27 31.47 -4.41
CA GLU A 164 -5.17 31.64 -3.46
C GLU A 164 -5.11 30.47 -2.48
N ARG A 165 -3.95 29.82 -2.41
CA ARG A 165 -3.68 28.73 -1.47
C ARG A 165 -3.22 29.31 -0.15
N ARG A 166 -3.83 28.86 0.95
CA ARG A 166 -3.43 29.19 2.32
C ARG A 166 -3.33 27.96 3.21
N ASN A 167 -2.49 28.08 4.22
CA ASN A 167 -2.37 27.11 5.30
C ASN A 167 -3.69 27.02 6.08
N LEU A 168 -4.06 25.82 6.50
CA LEU A 168 -5.25 25.57 7.32
C LEU A 168 -4.84 24.63 8.45
N SER A 169 -4.76 25.16 9.67
CA SER A 169 -4.42 24.32 10.83
C SER A 169 -5.55 23.35 11.17
N LEU A 170 -5.21 22.25 11.84
CA LEU A 170 -6.21 21.36 12.44
C LEU A 170 -7.09 22.12 13.43
N ARG A 171 -6.50 23.02 14.23
CA ARG A 171 -7.27 23.86 15.15
C ARG A 171 -8.33 24.70 14.44
N GLU A 172 -7.96 25.34 13.34
CA GLU A 172 -8.90 26.15 12.55
C GLU A 172 -9.99 25.28 11.90
N LEU A 173 -9.62 24.13 11.36
CA LEU A 173 -10.59 23.18 10.81
C LEU A 173 -11.60 22.73 11.88
N ARG A 174 -11.13 22.38 13.09
CA ARG A 174 -11.99 21.98 14.20
C ARG A 174 -12.96 23.09 14.59
N LEU A 175 -12.47 24.32 14.77
CA LEU A 175 -13.33 25.45 15.12
C LEU A 175 -14.42 25.73 14.07
N ARG A 176 -14.12 25.51 12.79
CA ARG A 176 -15.10 25.63 11.71
C ARG A 176 -16.14 24.51 11.75
N ALA A 177 -15.72 23.27 11.98
CA ALA A 177 -16.64 22.15 12.14
C ALA A 177 -17.55 22.35 13.38
N GLU A 178 -17.00 22.81 14.50
CA GLU A 178 -17.77 23.17 15.71
C GLU A 178 -18.77 24.32 15.47
N ALA A 179 -18.43 25.24 14.56
CA ALA A 179 -19.33 26.31 14.12
C ALA A 179 -20.42 25.85 13.11
N GLY A 180 -20.44 24.56 12.74
CA GLY A 180 -21.43 23.97 11.85
C GLY A 180 -21.07 24.02 10.35
N GLU A 181 -19.82 24.31 9.99
CA GLU A 181 -19.38 24.17 8.60
C GLU A 181 -19.31 22.68 8.23
N GLU A 182 -20.00 22.28 7.16
CA GLU A 182 -20.01 20.90 6.69
C GLU A 182 -18.79 20.60 5.79
N PHE A 183 -18.06 19.54 6.12
CA PHE A 183 -16.94 19.05 5.33
C PHE A 183 -17.27 17.68 4.75
N ARG A 184 -17.36 17.60 3.42
CA ARG A 184 -17.73 16.35 2.74
C ARG A 184 -16.67 15.26 2.99
N PHE A 185 -17.05 14.21 3.70
CA PHE A 185 -16.29 12.96 3.79
C PHE A 185 -16.73 12.01 2.68
N ASP A 186 -15.90 11.84 1.66
CA ASP A 186 -16.16 10.85 0.60
C ASP A 186 -15.45 9.54 0.94
N LYS A 187 -16.21 8.45 1.01
CA LYS A 187 -15.70 7.09 1.26
C LYS A 187 -14.98 6.59 0.01
N GLY A 188 -13.75 7.06 -0.21
CA GLY A 188 -12.93 6.62 -1.35
C GLY A 188 -11.77 7.53 -1.71
N THR A 189 -11.68 8.74 -1.17
CA THR A 189 -10.58 9.69 -1.47
C THR A 189 -9.44 9.68 -0.46
N ALA A 190 -9.60 8.97 0.66
CA ALA A 190 -8.50 8.73 1.57
C ALA A 190 -7.40 7.94 0.82
N CYS A 191 -6.15 8.41 0.86
CA CYS A 191 -4.99 7.74 0.23
C CYS A 191 -4.97 7.60 -1.30
N ALA A 192 -5.64 8.46 -2.07
CA ALA A 192 -5.41 8.55 -3.53
C ALA A 192 -3.92 8.74 -3.90
N CYS A 193 -3.06 9.25 -3.00
CA CYS A 193 -1.61 9.36 -3.24
C CYS A 193 -0.84 8.03 -3.39
N LEU A 194 -1.46 6.87 -3.13
CA LEU A 194 -0.87 5.56 -3.48
C LEU A 194 -1.46 4.98 -4.78
N ASN A 195 -2.45 5.65 -5.37
CA ASN A 195 -2.99 5.39 -6.70
C ASN A 195 -2.74 6.63 -7.59
N PRO A 196 -1.60 6.70 -8.31
CA PRO A 196 -1.40 7.80 -9.24
C PRO A 196 -2.58 7.82 -10.22
N THR A 197 -3.28 8.96 -10.29
CA THR A 197 -4.42 9.17 -11.19
C THR A 197 -4.00 9.13 -12.67
N SER A 198 -2.70 9.29 -12.96
CA SER A 198 -2.06 8.91 -14.23
C SER A 198 -0.53 8.95 -14.12
N PRO A 199 0.22 8.24 -15.01
CA PRO A 199 1.69 8.34 -15.11
C PRO A 199 2.21 9.76 -15.35
N LEU A 200 1.43 10.63 -16.00
CA LEU A 200 1.81 12.01 -16.32
C LEU A 200 1.91 12.91 -15.07
N ALA A 201 1.26 12.54 -13.96
CA ALA A 201 1.32 13.31 -12.72
C ALA A 201 2.68 13.16 -12.00
N ASP A 202 3.46 12.12 -12.30
CA ASP A 202 4.77 11.86 -11.69
C ASP A 202 5.95 12.49 -12.46
N GLU A 203 5.80 12.83 -13.75
CA GLU A 203 6.89 13.49 -14.52
C GLU A 203 7.09 14.97 -14.14
N ILE A 204 6.09 15.60 -13.51
CA ILE A 204 6.16 17.02 -13.12
C ILE A 204 6.79 17.19 -11.72
N ALA A 205 6.97 16.11 -10.97
CA ALA A 205 7.45 16.13 -9.59
C ALA A 205 8.95 15.88 -9.42
N TRP A 206 9.74 15.93 -10.50
CA TRP A 206 11.21 15.90 -10.45
C TRP A 206 11.82 17.06 -11.22
#